data_AF-A0A1C5SDT7-F1
#
_entry.id   AF-A0A1C5SDT7-F1
#
_cell.length_a   1.000
_cell.length_b   1.000
_cell.length_c   1.000
_cell.angle_alpha   90.00
_cell.angle_beta   90.00
_cell.angle_gamma   90.00
#
_symmetry.space_group_name_H-M   'P 1'
#
loop_
_entity.id
_entity.type
_entity.pdbx_description
1 polymer ?
#
loop_
_entity_poly.entity_id
_entity_poly.type
_entity_poly.pdbx_seq_one_letter_code
_entity_poly.pdbx_strand_id
1 'polypeptide(L)'
;MRYTANDCVGCPDGCRCCGRDRNYTVVQCDKCRDELDLAIENVFCYQGKDYCKDCFREILIEEINQNDDISIYDLAELAGVEYDEEDLNLL
;
A
#
# COMPACT_ATOMS: atom_id res chain seq x y z
N MET A 1 -4.93 4.29 -8.29
CA MET A 1 -5.90 4.50 -9.40
C MET A 1 -7.15 3.67 -9.15
N ARG A 2 -8.36 4.22 -9.34
CA ARG A 2 -9.62 3.49 -9.16
C ARG A 2 -10.41 3.45 -10.46
N TYR A 3 -10.98 2.30 -10.82
CA TYR A 3 -11.88 2.18 -11.96
C TYR A 3 -12.99 1.17 -11.68
N THR A 4 -14.10 1.31 -12.40
CA THR A 4 -15.21 0.36 -12.34
C THR A 4 -14.95 -0.77 -13.33
N ALA A 5 -14.96 -2.02 -12.85
CA ALA A 5 -14.87 -3.22 -13.67
C ALA A 5 -16.20 -3.98 -13.64
N ASN A 6 -16.41 -4.83 -14.66
CA ASN A 6 -17.61 -5.66 -14.79
C ASN A 6 -17.23 -7.08 -15.19
N ASP A 7 -17.63 -8.05 -14.37
CA ASP A 7 -17.30 -9.48 -14.55
C ASP A 7 -18.23 -10.21 -15.52
N CYS A 8 -19.26 -9.57 -16.11
CA CYS A 8 -20.14 -10.19 -17.11
C CYS A 8 -19.52 -10.30 -18.52
N VAL A 9 -18.22 -10.53 -18.61
CA VAL A 9 -17.54 -10.73 -19.89
C VAL A 9 -17.84 -12.15 -20.37
N GLY A 10 -18.71 -12.30 -21.37
CA GLY A 10 -18.98 -13.58 -22.04
C GLY A 10 -20.43 -14.09 -22.02
N CYS A 11 -21.41 -13.32 -21.53
CA CYS A 11 -22.82 -13.69 -21.70
C CYS A 11 -23.33 -13.25 -23.09
N PRO A 12 -23.66 -14.18 -24.00
CA PRO A 12 -24.06 -13.84 -25.37
C PRO A 12 -25.36 -13.01 -25.44
N ASP A 13 -26.26 -13.13 -24.47
CA ASP A 13 -27.57 -12.43 -24.44
C ASP A 13 -27.62 -11.23 -23.48
N GLY A 14 -26.46 -10.78 -23.02
CA GLY A 14 -26.39 -9.86 -21.88
C GLY A 14 -26.83 -10.54 -20.58
N CYS A 15 -26.44 -9.94 -19.48
CA CYS A 15 -26.25 -10.66 -18.22
C CYS A 15 -27.58 -10.81 -17.40
N ARG A 16 -28.70 -10.99 -18.12
CA ARG A 16 -30.06 -11.26 -17.61
C ARG A 16 -30.17 -12.64 -16.94
N CYS A 17 -29.24 -13.55 -17.21
CA CYS A 17 -29.31 -14.96 -16.80
C CYS A 17 -28.50 -15.32 -15.53
N CYS A 18 -27.57 -14.50 -15.03
CA CYS A 18 -26.72 -14.91 -13.89
C CYS A 18 -27.02 -14.19 -12.55
N GLY A 19 -27.87 -13.16 -12.54
CA GLY A 19 -28.42 -12.57 -11.31
C GLY A 19 -27.41 -11.92 -10.34
N ARG A 20 -26.16 -11.69 -10.75
CA ARG A 20 -25.13 -11.04 -9.91
C ARG A 20 -25.04 -9.54 -10.19
N ASP A 21 -24.78 -8.77 -9.14
CA ASP A 21 -24.46 -7.34 -9.22
C ASP A 21 -23.01 -7.20 -9.68
N ARG A 22 -22.80 -6.47 -10.78
CA ARG A 22 -21.68 -6.73 -11.71
C ARG A 22 -20.56 -5.71 -11.61
N ASN A 23 -20.90 -4.52 -11.12
CA ASN A 23 -19.99 -3.40 -11.12
C ASN A 23 -19.24 -3.42 -9.80
N TYR A 24 -17.95 -3.70 -9.84
CA TYR A 24 -17.08 -3.58 -8.69
C TYR A 24 -16.04 -2.49 -8.94
N THR A 25 -15.58 -1.87 -7.85
CA THR A 25 -14.48 -0.91 -7.94
C THR A 25 -13.18 -1.67 -7.78
N VAL A 26 -12.34 -1.62 -8.81
CA VAL A 26 -10.96 -2.05 -8.73
C VAL A 26 -10.12 -0.87 -8.28
N VAL A 27 -9.27 -1.11 -7.30
CA VAL A 27 -8.25 -0.16 -6.86
C VAL A 27 -6.91 -0.74 -7.24
N GLN A 28 -6.07 0.04 -7.90
CA GLN A 28 -4.70 -0.31 -8.23
C GLN A 28 -3.73 0.56 -7.44
N CYS A 29 -2.64 -0.05 -6.99
CA CYS A 29 -1.52 0.67 -6.41
C CYS A 29 -0.96 1.67 -7.43
N ASP A 30 -0.82 2.93 -7.04
CA ASP A 30 -0.31 3.99 -7.91
C ASP A 30 1.20 3.87 -8.19
N LYS A 31 1.94 3.05 -7.42
CA LYS A 31 3.37 2.76 -7.61
C LYS A 31 3.59 1.52 -8.49
N CYS A 32 3.16 0.33 -8.04
CA CYS A 32 3.42 -0.93 -8.75
C CYS A 32 2.35 -1.32 -9.80
N ARG A 33 1.18 -0.66 -9.80
CA ARG A 33 0.03 -0.95 -10.68
C ARG A 33 -0.70 -2.27 -10.42
N ASP A 34 -0.32 -3.02 -9.39
CA ASP A 34 -1.05 -4.21 -8.97
C ASP A 34 -2.45 -3.86 -8.47
N GLU A 35 -3.43 -4.71 -8.80
CA GLU A 35 -4.80 -4.62 -8.30
C GLU A 35 -4.83 -5.02 -6.82
N LEU A 36 -5.50 -4.20 -6.01
CA LEU A 36 -5.66 -4.39 -4.57
C LEU A 36 -7.00 -5.07 -4.32
N ASP A 37 -6.96 -6.21 -3.64
CA ASP A 37 -8.17 -6.89 -3.20
C ASP A 37 -8.72 -6.20 -1.94
N LEU A 38 -9.74 -5.35 -2.12
CA LEU A 38 -10.38 -4.61 -1.04
C LEU A 38 -11.03 -5.50 0.03
N ALA A 39 -11.26 -6.79 -0.24
CA ALA A 39 -11.84 -7.71 0.73
C ALA A 39 -10.80 -8.29 1.70
N ILE A 40 -9.52 -8.29 1.31
CA ILE A 40 -8.43 -8.99 2.03
C ILE A 40 -7.31 -8.02 2.43
N GLU A 41 -7.07 -6.99 1.64
CA GLU A 41 -5.97 -6.05 1.80
C GLU A 41 -6.46 -4.63 2.13
N ASN A 42 -5.77 -3.98 3.06
CA ASN A 42 -5.99 -2.56 3.34
C ASN A 42 -5.36 -1.70 2.24
N VAL A 43 -6.08 -0.67 1.81
CA VAL A 43 -5.56 0.37 0.91
C VAL A 43 -5.00 1.53 1.72
N PHE A 44 -3.75 1.90 1.44
CA PHE A 44 -3.09 3.02 2.11
C PHE A 44 -3.17 4.28 1.23
N CYS A 45 -3.83 5.33 1.73
CA CYS A 45 -3.99 6.59 1.02
C CYS A 45 -2.92 7.60 1.44
N TYR A 46 -2.11 8.08 0.51
CA TYR A 46 -1.08 9.11 0.76
C TYR A 46 -1.02 10.12 -0.38
N GLN A 47 -1.05 11.41 -0.05
CA GLN A 47 -1.05 12.52 -1.03
C GLN A 47 -2.08 12.36 -2.18
N GLY A 48 -3.27 11.83 -1.86
CA GLY A 48 -4.34 11.61 -2.83
C GLY A 48 -4.14 10.42 -3.77
N LYS A 49 -3.17 9.54 -3.49
CA LYS A 49 -2.89 8.30 -4.22
C LYS A 49 -3.11 7.08 -3.34
N ASP A 50 -3.40 5.95 -3.97
CA ASP A 50 -3.66 4.67 -3.31
C ASP A 50 -2.46 3.74 -3.46
N TYR A 51 -2.05 3.08 -2.37
CA TYR A 51 -0.87 2.21 -2.36
C TYR A 51 -1.18 0.86 -1.70
N CYS A 52 -0.52 -0.20 -2.21
CA CYS A 52 -0.41 -1.45 -1.48
C CYS A 52 0.46 -1.26 -0.24
N LYS A 53 0.37 -2.21 0.70
CA LYS A 53 1.15 -2.21 1.94
C LYS A 53 2.64 -2.03 1.71
N ASP A 54 3.22 -2.75 0.75
CA ASP A 54 4.67 -2.75 0.53
C ASP A 54 5.14 -1.42 -0.07
N CYS A 55 4.43 -0.92 -1.09
CA CYS A 55 4.73 0.38 -1.68
C CYS A 55 4.55 1.52 -0.66
N PHE A 56 3.53 1.44 0.19
CA PHE A 56 3.32 2.43 1.25
C PHE A 56 4.43 2.37 2.31
N ARG A 57 4.90 1.17 2.69
CA ARG A 57 6.03 1.01 3.61
C ARG A 57 7.30 1.66 3.06
N GLU A 58 7.61 1.48 1.78
CA GLU A 58 8.77 2.12 1.16
C GLU A 58 8.66 3.66 1.22
N ILE A 59 7.49 4.21 0.87
CA ILE A 59 7.24 5.65 0.96
C ILE A 59 7.41 6.14 2.39
N LEU A 60 6.87 5.41 3.38
CA LEU A 60 7.00 5.80 4.78
C LEU A 60 8.47 5.85 5.23
N ILE A 61 9.29 4.87 4.82
CA ILE A 61 10.73 4.86 5.12
C ILE A 61 11.43 6.06 4.47
N GLU A 62 11.11 6.37 3.22
CA GLU A 62 11.68 7.53 2.50
C GLU A 62 11.33 8.85 3.20
N GLU A 63 10.08 9.04 3.63
CA GLU A 63 9.61 10.23 4.33
C GLU A 63 10.25 10.37 5.72
N ILE A 64 10.38 9.27 6.47
CA ILE A 64 11.06 9.27 7.77
C ILE A 64 12.54 9.65 7.60
N ASN A 65 13.22 9.08 6.60
CA ASN A 65 14.63 9.38 6.35
C ASN A 65 14.89 10.83 5.90
N GLN A 66 13.88 11.51 5.35
CA GLN A 66 13.97 12.93 4.97
C GLN A 66 13.55 13.87 6.10
N ASN A 67 13.05 13.33 7.21
CA ASN A 67 12.58 14.12 8.34
C ASN A 67 13.71 14.32 9.35
N ASP A 68 14.36 15.48 9.28
CA ASP A 68 15.46 15.87 10.18
C ASP A 68 15.03 15.97 11.67
N ASP A 69 13.71 16.06 11.95
CA ASP A 69 13.19 16.11 13.32
C ASP A 69 13.10 14.71 13.98
N ILE A 70 13.22 13.63 13.19
CA ILE A 70 13.15 12.25 13.70
C ILE A 70 14.56 11.67 13.70
N SER A 71 15.11 11.43 14.89
CA SER A 71 16.39 10.76 15.02
C SER A 71 16.27 9.26 14.77
N ILE A 72 17.30 8.67 14.17
CA ILE A 72 17.42 7.20 14.07
C ILE A 72 17.43 6.54 15.45
N TYR A 73 17.92 7.24 16.48
CA TYR A 73 17.93 6.76 17.86
C TYR A 73 16.52 6.69 18.44
N ASP A 74 15.66 7.68 18.15
CA ASP A 74 14.25 7.67 18.58
C ASP A 74 13.50 6.49 17.93
N LEU A 75 13.79 6.21 16.66
CA LEU A 75 13.23 5.07 15.94
C LEU A 75 13.72 3.74 16.53
N ALA A 76 15.00 3.64 16.89
CA ALA A 76 15.58 2.46 17.51
C ALA A 76 14.95 2.19 18.89
N GLU A 77 14.78 3.22 19.72
CA GLU A 77 14.12 3.12 21.02
C GLU A 77 12.65 2.67 20.86
N LEU A 78 11.90 3.28 19.96
CA LEU A 78 10.51 2.89 19.66
C LEU A 78 10.40 1.44 19.16
N ALA A 79 11.39 0.98 18.40
CA ALA A 79 11.45 -0.39 17.90
C ALA A 79 11.96 -1.40 18.96
N GLY A 80 12.42 -0.93 20.12
CA GLY A 80 13.02 -1.77 21.16
C GLY A 80 14.36 -2.38 20.73
N VAL A 81 15.12 -1.69 19.88
CA VAL A 81 16.44 -2.12 19.44
C VAL A 81 17.47 -1.63 20.45
N GLU A 82 18.16 -2.57 21.09
CA GLU A 82 19.35 -2.27 21.90
C GLU A 82 20.55 -2.04 20.96
N TYR A 83 21.24 -0.91 21.12
CA TYR A 83 22.48 -0.60 20.40
C TYR A 83 23.56 -0.19 21.41
N ASP A 84 24.77 -0.75 21.27
CA ASP A 84 25.93 -0.36 22.07
C ASP A 84 26.72 0.71 21.31
N GLU A 85 27.00 1.85 21.95
CA GLU A 85 27.76 2.97 21.34
C GLU A 85 29.18 2.57 20.87
N GLU A 86 29.70 1.39 21.26
CA GLU A 86 31.04 0.91 20.89
C GLU A 86 31.17 0.52 19.40
N ASP A 87 30.06 0.24 18.69
CA ASP A 87 30.08 -0.09 17.26
C ASP A 87 30.42 1.13 16.36
N LEU A 88 30.49 2.35 16.92
CA LEU A 88 30.80 3.59 16.21
C LEU A 88 32.30 3.93 16.11
N ASN A 89 33.18 3.23 16.81
CA ASN A 89 34.64 3.50 16.77
C ASN A 89 35.41 2.74 15.67
N LEU A 90 34.71 2.16 14.68
CA LEU A 90 35.29 1.32 13.61
C LEU A 90 35.19 1.91 12.19
N LEU A 91 34.87 3.20 12.04
CA LEU A 91 34.97 3.96 10.78
C LEU A 91 36.03 5.07 10.88
#